data_AF-A0A3D4YNY1-F1
#
_entry.id   AF-A0A3D4YNY1-F1
#
_cell.length_a   1.000
_cell.length_b   1.000
_cell.length_c   1.000
_cell.angle_alpha   90.00
_cell.angle_beta   90.00
_cell.angle_gamma   90.00
#
_symmetry.space_group_name_H-M   'P 1'
#
loop_
_entity.id
_entity.type
_entity.pdbx_description
1 polymer ?
#
loop_
_entity_poly.entity_id
_entity_poly.type
_entity_poly.pdbx_seq_one_letter_code
_entity_poly.pdbx_strand_id
1 'polypeptide(L)'
;GDEIAFQQQNGDFQVWTIRVKDRVMTQLTNEGENEDPAWAPDGRHLSITRRLGAIGDPRGIWVLDERTGRLRQLTVTGDARLSDWSPPLRPVY
;
A
#
# COMPACT_ATOMS: atom_id res chain seq x y z
N GLY A 1 -12.02 1.69 -11.98
CA GLY A 1 -11.77 2.13 -10.61
C GLY A 1 -11.66 3.63 -10.63
N ASP A 2 -12.27 4.31 -9.67
CA ASP A 2 -12.38 5.78 -9.65
C ASP A 2 -11.42 6.40 -8.63
N GLU A 3 -10.54 5.60 -8.05
CA GLU A 3 -9.50 6.01 -7.11
C GLU A 3 -8.11 5.59 -7.60
N ILE A 4 -7.14 6.47 -7.37
CA ILE A 4 -5.73 6.24 -7.64
C ILE A 4 -5.02 6.22 -6.29
N ALA A 5 -4.26 5.17 -6.02
CA ALA A 5 -3.34 5.14 -4.89
C ALA A 5 -1.97 5.64 -5.34
N PHE A 6 -1.32 6.43 -4.49
CA PHE A 6 0.01 6.97 -4.75
C PHE A 6 0.73 7.21 -3.42
N GLN A 7 2.04 7.38 -3.50
CA GLN A 7 2.84 7.82 -2.36
C GLN A 7 3.14 9.31 -2.47
N GLN A 8 3.15 9.99 -1.34
CA GLN A 8 3.56 11.39 -1.23
C GLN A 8 4.59 11.53 -0.11
N GLN A 9 5.62 12.34 -0.36
CA GLN A 9 6.66 12.64 0.61
C GLN A 9 6.46 14.03 1.21
N ASN A 10 6.30 14.08 2.53
CA ASN A 10 6.35 15.31 3.33
C ASN A 10 6.98 14.99 4.69
N GLY A 11 8.23 14.53 4.66
CA GLY A 11 8.85 13.72 5.72
C GLY A 11 9.05 12.29 5.21
N ASP A 12 8.52 11.32 5.94
CA ASP A 12 8.43 9.93 5.46
C ASP A 12 7.45 9.82 4.28
N PHE A 13 7.66 8.87 3.38
CA PHE A 13 6.66 8.51 2.37
C PHE A 13 5.41 7.97 3.06
N GLN A 14 4.24 8.45 2.61
CA GLN A 14 2.94 7.96 3.06
C GLN A 14 2.09 7.58 1.86
N VAL A 15 1.18 6.63 2.07
CA VAL A 15 0.21 6.20 1.06
C VAL A 15 -1.04 7.06 1.16
N TRP A 16 -1.46 7.56 0.01
CA TRP A 16 -2.64 8.38 -0.19
C TRP A 16 -3.49 7.79 -1.31
N THR A 17 -4.77 8.11 -1.28
CA THR A 17 -5.67 7.95 -2.42
C THR A 17 -6.18 9.29 -2.90
N ILE A 18 -6.55 9.35 -4.18
CA ILE A 18 -7.33 10.44 -4.74
C ILE A 18 -8.49 9.88 -5.53
N ARG A 19 -9.70 10.38 -5.24
CA ARG A 19 -10.88 10.09 -6.06
C ARG A 19 -10.86 10.98 -7.30
N VAL A 20 -10.88 10.36 -8.48
CA VAL A 20 -10.68 11.04 -9.78
C VAL A 20 -11.79 12.05 -10.07
N LYS A 21 -13.03 11.71 -9.70
CA LYS A 21 -14.23 12.49 -10.03
C LYS A 21 -14.23 13.88 -9.39
N ASP A 22 -13.90 13.96 -8.11
CA ASP A 22 -14.02 15.17 -7.28
C ASP A 22 -12.66 15.66 -6.74
N ARG A 23 -11.56 14.95 -7.05
CA ARG A 23 -10.19 15.26 -6.63
C ARG A 23 -10.00 15.28 -5.12
N VAL A 24 -10.85 14.55 -4.38
CA VAL A 24 -10.71 14.41 -2.94
C VAL A 24 -9.53 13.48 -2.65
N MET A 25 -8.53 14.00 -1.93
CA MET A 25 -7.39 13.22 -1.44
C MET A 25 -7.66 12.70 -0.04
N THR A 26 -7.19 11.48 0.26
CA THR A 26 -7.28 10.88 1.60
C THR A 26 -5.95 10.23 1.94
N GLN A 27 -5.41 10.56 3.12
CA GLN A 27 -4.21 9.93 3.65
C GLN A 27 -4.61 8.62 4.32
N LEU A 28 -3.99 7.50 3.91
CA LEU A 28 -4.30 6.19 4.47
C LEU A 28 -3.28 5.70 5.49
N THR A 29 -2.05 6.23 5.45
CA THR A 29 -0.99 5.91 6.41
C THR A 29 -0.36 7.18 6.98
N ASN A 30 0.08 7.12 8.23
CA ASN A 30 0.65 8.25 8.96
C ASN A 30 1.82 7.86 9.89
N GLU A 31 2.28 6.61 9.82
CA GLU A 31 3.32 6.07 10.70
C GLU A 31 4.32 5.22 9.92
N GLY A 32 5.61 5.48 10.15
CA GLY A 32 6.72 4.86 9.41
C GLY A 32 6.78 5.34 7.96
N GLU A 33 7.67 4.75 7.17
CA GLU A 33 7.77 5.00 5.74
C GLU A 33 6.94 3.95 4.99
N ASN A 34 6.02 4.41 4.13
CA ASN A 34 5.06 3.59 3.40
C ASN A 34 5.11 3.97 1.91
N GLU A 35 5.52 3.03 1.08
CA GLU A 35 5.83 3.22 -0.34
C GLU A 35 5.10 2.19 -1.22
N ASP A 36 5.22 2.38 -2.54
CA ASP A 36 4.83 1.41 -3.57
C ASP A 36 3.39 0.83 -3.43
N PRO A 37 2.35 1.66 -3.29
CA PRO A 37 0.99 1.14 -3.16
C PRO A 37 0.51 0.50 -4.47
N ALA A 38 -0.06 -0.70 -4.37
CA ALA A 38 -0.72 -1.39 -5.48
C ALA A 38 -2.08 -1.97 -5.07
N TRP A 39 -3.11 -1.70 -5.86
CA TRP A 39 -4.48 -2.15 -5.57
C TRP A 39 -4.65 -3.65 -5.79
N ALA A 40 -5.25 -4.30 -4.81
CA ALA A 40 -5.79 -5.63 -4.97
C ALA A 40 -6.99 -5.62 -5.95
N PRO A 41 -7.25 -6.71 -6.68
CA PRO A 41 -8.40 -6.82 -7.59
C PRO A 41 -9.77 -6.65 -6.91
N ASP A 42 -9.83 -6.75 -5.58
CA ASP A 42 -11.05 -6.53 -4.81
C ASP A 42 -11.43 -5.05 -4.63
N GLY A 43 -10.57 -4.12 -5.05
CA GLY A 43 -10.82 -2.68 -4.99
C GLY A 43 -10.88 -2.11 -3.57
N ARG A 44 -10.38 -2.84 -2.56
CA ARG A 44 -10.39 -2.41 -1.15
C ARG A 44 -9.01 -2.48 -0.51
N HIS A 45 -8.23 -3.50 -0.85
CA HIS A 45 -6.93 -3.69 -0.24
C HIS A 45 -5.81 -3.11 -1.10
N LEU A 46 -4.77 -2.62 -0.43
CA LEU A 46 -3.52 -2.19 -1.06
C LEU A 46 -2.40 -3.07 -0.53
N SER A 47 -1.52 -3.56 -1.41
CA SER A 47 -0.19 -3.97 -0.96
C SER A 47 0.71 -2.74 -0.91
N ILE A 48 1.54 -2.65 0.13
CA ILE A 48 2.47 -1.53 0.34
C ILE A 48 3.83 -2.07 0.80
N THR A 49 4.89 -1.34 0.48
CA THR A 49 6.20 -1.48 1.12
C THR A 49 6.20 -0.64 2.41
N ARG A 50 6.59 -1.20 3.57
CA ARG A 50 6.60 -0.46 4.84
C ARG A 50 7.87 -0.67 5.66
N ARG A 51 8.42 0.42 6.20
CA ARG A 51 9.52 0.47 7.18
C ARG A 51 9.07 1.22 8.44
N LEU A 52 9.11 0.55 9.59
CA LEU A 52 8.69 1.14 10.89
C LEU A 52 9.85 1.74 11.70
N GLY A 53 11.09 1.40 11.37
CA GLY A 53 12.27 1.77 12.14
C GLY A 53 13.14 2.83 11.47
N ALA A 54 14.43 2.85 11.80
CA ALA A 54 15.40 3.81 11.29
C ALA A 54 15.75 3.55 9.82
N ILE A 55 16.40 4.52 9.18
CA ILE A 55 16.94 4.33 7.83
C ILE A 55 17.94 3.17 7.89
N GLY A 56 17.74 2.17 7.02
CA GLY A 56 18.53 0.94 7.00
C GLY A 56 17.84 -0.27 7.64
N ASP A 57 16.77 -0.07 8.41
CA ASP A 57 15.93 -1.18 8.88
C ASP A 57 15.18 -1.82 7.70
N PRO A 58 14.97 -3.16 7.73
CA PRO A 58 14.37 -3.87 6.61
C PRO A 58 12.94 -3.43 6.36
N ARG A 59 12.56 -3.32 5.08
CA ARG A 59 11.17 -3.15 4.66
C ARG A 59 10.46 -4.49 4.57
N GLY A 60 9.17 -4.46 4.82
CA GLY A 60 8.28 -5.58 4.54
C GLY A 60 7.17 -5.20 3.59
N ILE A 61 6.57 -6.21 2.97
CA ILE A 61 5.28 -6.07 2.28
C ILE A 61 4.16 -6.19 3.32
N TRP A 62 3.23 -5.25 3.26
CA TRP A 62 2.04 -5.20 4.10
C TRP A 62 0.80 -5.10 3.23
N VAL A 63 -0.32 -5.55 3.78
CA VAL A 63 -1.65 -5.29 3.23
C VAL A 63 -2.35 -4.25 4.09
N LEU A 64 -2.80 -3.18 3.45
CA LEU A 64 -3.63 -2.13 4.01
C LEU A 64 -5.08 -2.34 3.58
N ASP A 65 -5.99 -2.33 4.53
CA ASP A 65 -7.44 -2.25 4.29
C ASP A 65 -7.86 -0.78 4.29
N GLU A 66 -8.10 -0.21 3.10
CA GLU A 66 -8.41 1.21 2.91
C GLU A 66 -9.58 1.67 3.80
N ARG A 67 -10.62 0.83 3.93
CA ARG A 67 -11.84 1.18 4.66
C ARG A 67 -11.64 1.25 6.17
N THR A 68 -10.67 0.52 6.71
CA THR A 68 -10.46 0.42 8.17
C THR A 68 -9.12 0.98 8.64
N GLY A 69 -8.21 1.29 7.73
CA GLY A 69 -6.82 1.67 8.04
C GLY A 69 -5.98 0.52 8.63
N ARG A 70 -6.50 -0.71 8.68
CA ARG A 70 -5.79 -1.84 9.28
C ARG A 70 -4.65 -2.29 8.39
N LEU A 71 -3.49 -2.54 9.01
CA LEU A 71 -2.27 -3.00 8.36
C LEU A 71 -1.92 -4.41 8.83
N ARG A 72 -1.60 -5.30 7.89
CA ARG A 72 -1.16 -6.67 8.15
C ARG A 72 0.13 -6.98 7.39
N GLN A 73 1.18 -7.38 8.11
CA GLN A 73 2.45 -7.77 7.51
C GLN A 73 2.34 -9.11 6.78
N LEU A 74 2.95 -9.21 5.59
CA LEU A 74 3.07 -10.45 4.82
C LEU A 74 4.47 -11.05 4.89
N THR A 75 5.50 -10.21 4.87
CA THR A 75 6.90 -10.66 4.89
C THR A 75 7.56 -10.26 6.21
N VAL A 76 8.08 -11.24 6.94
CA VAL A 76 8.70 -11.06 8.26
C VAL A 76 10.24 -11.13 8.24
N THR A 77 10.83 -11.44 7.08
CA THR A 77 12.28 -11.55 6.88
C THR A 77 12.70 -10.92 5.56
N GLY A 78 13.93 -10.43 5.49
CA GLY A 78 14.50 -9.79 4.30
C GLY A 78 14.02 -8.36 4.10
N ASP A 79 14.51 -7.71 3.05
CA ASP A 79 14.11 -6.36 2.62
C ASP A 79 13.28 -6.47 1.35
N ALA A 80 11.95 -6.49 1.51
CA ALA A 80 10.99 -6.69 0.43
C ALA A 80 10.31 -5.38 0.03
N ARG A 81 10.12 -5.17 -1.28
CA ARG A 81 9.63 -3.92 -1.87
C ARG A 81 8.95 -4.13 -3.22
N LEU A 82 8.25 -3.10 -3.71
CA LEU A 82 7.63 -3.05 -5.04
C LEU A 82 6.66 -4.22 -5.30
N SER A 83 5.84 -4.56 -4.30
CA SER A 83 4.80 -5.59 -4.47
C SER A 83 3.71 -5.15 -5.44
N ASP A 84 3.16 -6.09 -6.18
CA ASP A 84 1.98 -5.89 -7.01
C ASP A 84 1.02 -7.09 -6.88
N TRP A 85 -0.25 -6.85 -7.15
CA TRP A 85 -1.26 -7.90 -7.17
C TRP A 85 -1.42 -8.45 -8.58
N SER A 86 -1.35 -9.77 -8.70
CA SER A 86 -1.83 -10.40 -9.92
C SER A 86 -3.33 -10.13 -10.09
N PRO A 87 -3.84 -10.02 -11.34
CA PRO A 87 -5.27 -10.14 -11.56
C PRO A 87 -5.77 -11.50 -11.04
N PRO A 88 -7.09 -11.67 -10.83
CA PRO A 88 -7.64 -12.96 -10.44
C PRO A 88 -7.20 -14.03 -11.45
N LEU A 89 -6.42 -15.01 -10.97
CA LEU A 89 -6.01 -16.13 -11.79
C LEU A 89 -7.25 -16.94 -12.12
N ARG A 90 -7.53 -17.13 -13.41
CA ARG A 90 -8.61 -18.02 -13.83
C ARG A 90 -8.21 -19.45 -13.45
N PRO A 91 -9.09 -20.24 -12.80
CA PRO A 91 -8.83 -21.66 -12.64
C PRO A 91 -8.71 -22.28 -14.03
N VAL A 92 -7.65 -23.06 -14.26
CA VAL A 92 -7.59 -23.96 -15.40
C VAL A 92 -8.49 -25.14 -15.05
N TYR A 93 -9.59 -25.32 -15.79
CA TYR A 93 -10.45 -26.51 -15.71
C TYR A 93 -9.93 -27.59 -16.65
#